data_AF-A0A0F9TZL8-F1
#
_entry.id   AF-A0A0F9TZL8-F1
#
_cell.length_a   1.000
_cell.length_b   1.000
_cell.length_c   1.000
_cell.angle_alpha   90.00
_cell.angle_beta   90.00
_cell.angle_gamma   90.00
#
_symmetry.space_group_name_H-M   'P 1'
#
loop_
_entity.id
_entity.type
_entity.pdbx_description
1 polymer ?
#
loop_
_entity_poly.entity_id
_entity_poly.type
_entity_poly.pdbx_seq_one_letter_code
_entity_poly.pdbx_strand_id
1 'polypeptide(L)'
;MSKSSLTKKGKALVASEERQKIVAVPMSEKEKALIALQERQANPPEKIDNSSLYAGSPMYFYCKICDGAIVLPESFTCAVPKLCTECDFLKEMGWLE
;
A
#
# COMPACT_ATOMS: atom_id res chain seq x y z
N MET A 1 49.57 31.59 -45.89
CA MET A 1 49.43 32.30 -44.60
C MET A 1 48.35 31.57 -43.79
N SER A 2 48.66 30.45 -43.14
CA SER A 2 49.18 30.33 -41.77
C SER A 2 48.27 30.94 -40.70
N LYS A 3 47.41 30.10 -40.10
CA LYS A 3 46.96 30.11 -38.69
C LYS A 3 46.68 28.64 -38.30
N SER A 4 47.64 27.94 -37.71
CA SER A 4 47.74 27.63 -36.28
C SER A 4 46.43 27.23 -35.59
N SER A 5 46.30 25.98 -35.12
CA SER A 5 45.95 25.70 -33.72
C SER A 5 46.15 24.22 -33.32
N LEU A 6 47.18 23.99 -32.52
CA LEU A 6 47.23 23.24 -31.26
C LEU A 6 46.41 21.94 -31.07
N THR A 7 47.15 20.82 -31.00
CA THR A 7 47.25 19.84 -29.88
C THR A 7 45.99 19.49 -29.06
N LYS A 8 45.67 18.20 -28.94
CA LYS A 8 46.05 17.31 -27.81
C LYS A 8 45.44 15.92 -27.96
N LYS A 9 46.29 14.89 -27.89
CA LYS A 9 45.91 13.51 -27.54
C LYS A 9 45.40 13.51 -26.09
N GLY A 10 44.17 13.06 -25.87
CA GLY A 10 43.67 12.59 -24.58
C GLY A 10 42.98 11.25 -24.85
N LYS A 11 43.70 10.13 -24.79
CA LYS A 11 43.92 9.29 -23.59
C LYS A 11 42.62 9.00 -22.85
N ALA A 12 42.19 7.75 -23.02
CA ALA A 12 41.05 7.13 -22.38
C ALA A 12 41.04 7.39 -20.86
N LEU A 13 39.86 7.73 -20.36
CA LEU A 13 39.46 7.41 -19.00
C LEU A 13 38.12 6.71 -19.10
N VAL A 14 38.21 5.38 -19.07
CA VAL A 14 37.11 4.47 -18.75
C VAL A 14 36.68 4.84 -17.34
N ALA A 15 35.63 5.65 -17.20
CA ALA A 15 34.89 5.72 -15.96
C ALA A 15 34.01 4.47 -15.96
N SER A 16 34.50 3.44 -15.28
CA SER A 16 33.79 2.20 -15.04
C SER A 16 32.40 2.51 -14.49
N GLU A 17 31.38 2.26 -15.32
CA GLU A 17 30.01 2.09 -14.86
C GLU A 17 30.00 0.89 -13.92
N GLU A 18 30.23 1.12 -12.63
CA GLU A 18 29.78 0.22 -11.59
C GLU A 18 28.26 0.15 -11.68
N ARG A 19 27.78 -0.77 -12.53
CA ARG A 19 26.42 -1.28 -12.48
C ARG A 19 26.23 -1.88 -11.10
N GLN A 20 25.77 -1.06 -10.17
CA GLN A 20 25.23 -1.53 -8.91
C GLN A 20 24.10 -2.50 -9.27
N LYS A 21 24.39 -3.78 -9.07
CA LYS A 21 23.45 -4.87 -9.32
C LYS A 21 22.40 -4.74 -8.23
N ILE A 22 21.28 -4.10 -8.54
CA ILE A 22 20.14 -3.98 -7.63
C ILE A 22 19.57 -5.39 -7.50
N VAL A 23 20.02 -6.14 -6.50
CA VAL A 23 19.45 -7.44 -6.17
C VAL A 23 18.22 -7.14 -5.31
N ALA A 24 17.03 -7.16 -5.92
CA ALA A 24 15.78 -7.05 -5.19
C ALA A 24 15.70 -8.21 -4.19
N VAL A 25 15.82 -7.90 -2.90
CA VAL A 25 15.57 -8.87 -1.82
C VAL A 25 14.08 -9.21 -1.87
N PRO A 26 13.69 -10.50 -1.97
CA PRO A 26 12.29 -10.86 -1.98
C PRO A 26 11.67 -10.59 -0.61
N MET A 27 10.65 -9.74 -0.55
CA MET A 27 9.89 -9.47 0.68
C MET A 27 9.09 -10.72 1.10
N SER A 28 9.04 -10.96 2.41
CA SER A 28 8.19 -11.98 3.03
C SER A 28 6.69 -11.65 2.86
N GLU A 29 5.84 -12.66 3.01
CA GLU A 29 4.38 -12.48 2.95
C GLU A 29 3.87 -11.56 4.05
N LYS A 30 4.44 -11.67 5.26
CA LYS A 30 4.14 -10.78 6.39
C LYS A 30 4.44 -9.32 6.05
N GLU A 31 5.62 -9.04 5.51
CA GLU A 31 6.02 -7.67 5.13
C GLU A 31 5.09 -7.10 4.07
N LYS A 32 4.78 -7.87 3.03
CA LYS A 32 3.82 -7.46 1.98
C LYS A 32 2.46 -7.11 2.58
N ALA A 33 1.96 -7.94 3.49
CA ALA A 33 0.65 -7.75 4.10
C ALA A 33 0.60 -6.52 5.02
N LEU A 34 1.67 -6.26 5.77
CA LEU A 34 1.79 -5.08 6.62
C LEU A 34 1.95 -3.79 5.79
N ILE A 35 2.68 -3.83 4.68
CA ILE A 35 2.77 -2.70 3.74
C ILE A 35 1.38 -2.39 3.16
N ALA A 36 0.66 -3.42 2.69
CA ALA A 36 -0.70 -3.24 2.18
C ALA A 36 -1.66 -2.68 3.25
N LEU A 37 -1.51 -3.09 4.52
CA LEU A 37 -2.26 -2.49 5.62
C LEU A 37 -1.95 -1.00 5.78
N GLN A 38 -0.67 -0.64 5.76
CA GLN A 38 -0.22 0.74 5.89
C GLN A 38 -0.75 1.62 4.74
N GLU A 39 -0.76 1.10 3.51
CA GLU A 39 -1.35 1.79 2.36
C GLU A 39 -2.84 2.06 2.54
N ARG A 40 -3.61 1.09 3.05
CA ARG A 40 -5.03 1.28 3.35
C ARG A 40 -5.28 2.30 4.46
N GLN A 41 -4.45 2.29 5.50
CA GLN A 41 -4.52 3.29 6.58
C GLN A 41 -4.17 4.70 6.11
N ALA A 42 -3.26 4.82 5.14
CA ALA A 42 -2.90 6.10 4.54
C ALA A 42 -4.00 6.67 3.62
N ASN A 43 -4.88 5.82 3.11
CA ASN A 43 -5.97 6.19 2.22
C ASN A 43 -7.32 5.59 2.68
N PRO A 44 -7.86 6.06 3.83
CA PRO A 44 -9.12 5.55 4.34
C PRO A 44 -10.29 5.95 3.43
N PRO A 45 -11.31 5.10 3.27
CA PRO A 45 -12.50 5.43 2.47
C PRO A 45 -13.34 6.51 3.17
N GLU A 46 -14.17 7.21 2.39
CA GLU A 46 -15.18 8.12 2.92
C GLU A 46 -16.22 7.35 3.75
N LYS A 47 -16.59 7.90 4.91
CA LYS A 47 -17.57 7.29 5.81
C LYS A 47 -18.98 7.74 5.44
N ILE A 48 -19.83 6.77 5.23
CA ILE A 48 -21.25 6.89 4.91
C ILE A 48 -22.01 6.85 6.23
N ASP A 49 -22.84 7.87 6.44
CA ASP A 49 -23.79 7.87 7.55
C ASP A 49 -25.03 7.04 7.17
N ASN A 50 -25.22 5.91 7.86
CA ASN A 50 -26.38 5.04 7.64
C ASN A 50 -27.72 5.75 7.88
N SER A 51 -27.76 6.82 8.70
CA SER A 51 -28.99 7.57 8.94
C SER A 51 -29.48 8.35 7.72
N SER A 52 -28.58 8.60 6.77
CA SER A 52 -28.88 9.30 5.51
C SER A 52 -29.38 8.37 4.40
N LEU A 53 -29.32 7.05 4.59
CA LEU A 53 -29.67 6.06 3.58
C LEU A 53 -31.18 5.77 3.58
N TYR A 54 -31.71 5.43 2.42
CA TYR A 54 -33.09 4.97 2.28
C TYR A 54 -33.28 3.60 2.96
N ALA A 55 -34.48 3.36 3.51
CA ALA A 55 -34.87 2.02 3.96
C ALA A 55 -34.69 0.99 2.82
N GLY A 56 -34.18 -0.19 3.16
CA GLY A 56 -33.76 -1.20 2.17
C GLY A 56 -32.27 -1.14 1.80
N SER A 57 -31.55 -0.07 2.16
CA SER A 57 -30.13 0.08 1.80
C SER A 57 -29.23 -0.79 2.68
N PRO A 58 -28.10 -1.30 2.15
CA PRO A 58 -27.10 -1.95 2.99
C PRO A 58 -26.57 -0.97 4.04
N MET A 59 -26.19 -1.50 5.20
CA MET A 59 -25.57 -0.71 6.25
C MET A 59 -24.05 -0.79 6.15
N TYR A 60 -23.41 0.35 6.38
CA TYR A 60 -21.97 0.52 6.32
C TYR A 60 -21.40 0.63 7.74
N PHE A 61 -20.43 -0.23 8.02
CA PHE A 61 -19.63 -0.20 9.23
C PHE A 61 -18.16 -0.06 8.85
N TYR A 62 -17.30 0.21 9.84
CA TYR A 62 -15.90 0.53 9.58
C TYR A 62 -14.97 -0.25 10.48
N CYS A 63 -13.95 -0.87 9.87
CA CYS A 63 -12.91 -1.63 10.55
C CYS A 63 -12.18 -0.75 11.57
N LYS A 64 -12.00 -1.24 12.80
CA LYS A 64 -11.29 -0.50 13.85
C LYS A 64 -9.79 -0.30 13.61
N ILE A 65 -9.19 -1.06 12.70
CA ILE A 65 -7.73 -1.01 12.44
C ILE A 65 -7.43 -0.15 11.20
N CYS A 66 -8.17 -0.33 10.11
CA CYS A 66 -7.85 0.30 8.83
C CYS A 66 -8.96 1.21 8.28
N ASP A 67 -10.04 1.42 9.04
CA ASP A 67 -11.23 2.18 8.61
C ASP A 67 -11.89 1.67 7.32
N GLY A 68 -11.54 0.46 6.86
CA GLY A 68 -12.14 -0.17 5.69
C GLY A 68 -13.63 -0.45 5.90
N ALA A 69 -14.44 -0.24 4.87
CA ALA A 69 -15.88 -0.44 4.93
C ALA A 69 -16.24 -1.93 5.05
N ILE A 70 -17.13 -2.24 5.98
CA ILE A 70 -17.76 -3.53 6.19
C ILE A 70 -19.24 -3.34 5.85
N VAL A 71 -19.65 -3.88 4.71
CA VAL A 71 -21.00 -3.68 4.17
C VAL A 71 -21.85 -4.89 4.51
N LEU A 72 -22.97 -4.65 5.20
CA LEU A 72 -23.91 -5.70 5.62
C LEU A 72 -25.31 -5.38 5.09
N PRO A 73 -26.16 -6.41 4.86
CA PRO A 73 -27.54 -6.17 4.49
C PRO A 73 -28.30 -5.47 5.62
N GLU A 74 -29.32 -4.68 5.30
CA GLU A 74 -30.19 -4.02 6.30
C GLU A 74 -30.80 -5.02 7.28
N SER A 75 -31.13 -6.22 6.78
CA SER A 75 -31.70 -7.31 7.56
C SER A 75 -30.70 -8.05 8.46
N PHE A 76 -29.45 -7.58 8.55
CA PHE A 76 -28.45 -8.21 9.41
C PHE A 76 -28.82 -8.07 10.89
N THR A 77 -28.98 -9.20 11.58
CA THR A 77 -29.42 -9.26 12.98
C THR A 77 -28.32 -9.69 13.96
N CYS A 78 -27.16 -10.13 13.45
CA CYS A 78 -26.05 -10.60 14.28
C CYS A 78 -25.20 -9.44 14.83
N ALA A 79 -24.17 -9.77 15.61
CA ALA A 79 -23.21 -8.78 16.09
C ALA A 79 -22.38 -8.21 14.92
N VAL A 80 -22.26 -6.89 14.87
CA VAL A 80 -21.46 -6.20 13.85
C VAL A 80 -19.97 -6.54 14.01
N PRO A 81 -19.28 -6.98 12.93
CA PRO A 81 -17.85 -7.24 12.98
C PRO A 81 -17.05 -5.97 13.32
N LYS A 82 -16.03 -6.14 14.17
CA LYS A 82 -15.15 -5.01 14.55
C LYS A 82 -14.02 -4.80 13.55
N LEU A 83 -13.63 -5.85 12.83
CA LEU A 83 -12.52 -5.87 11.88
C LEU A 83 -13.05 -6.27 10.50
N CYS A 84 -12.45 -5.71 9.45
CA CYS A 84 -12.66 -6.23 8.09
C CYS A 84 -11.92 -7.55 7.93
N THR A 85 -12.31 -8.33 6.93
CA THR A 85 -11.78 -9.67 6.66
C THR A 85 -10.25 -9.72 6.64
N GLU A 86 -9.59 -8.75 6.00
CA GLU A 86 -8.14 -8.78 5.93
C GLU A 86 -7.49 -8.44 7.27
N CYS A 87 -8.02 -7.48 8.02
CA CYS A 87 -7.46 -7.15 9.34
C CYS A 87 -7.70 -8.26 10.36
N ASP A 88 -8.83 -8.96 10.25
CA ASP A 88 -9.12 -10.14 11.07
C ASP A 88 -8.14 -11.28 10.75
N PHE A 89 -7.89 -11.55 9.46
CA PHE A 89 -6.89 -12.52 9.04
C PHE A 89 -5.47 -12.18 9.55
N LEU A 90 -5.06 -10.92 9.49
CA LEU A 90 -3.76 -10.50 10.03
C LEU A 90 -3.65 -10.72 11.55
N LYS A 91 -4.75 -10.56 12.28
CA LYS A 91 -4.83 -10.88 13.71
C LYS A 91 -4.77 -12.38 13.95
N GLU A 92 -5.48 -13.20 13.16
CA GLU A 92 -5.43 -14.66 13.24
C GLU A 92 -4.02 -15.21 12.98
N MET A 93 -3.28 -14.60 12.05
CA MET A 93 -1.88 -14.93 11.77
C MET A 93 -0.89 -14.46 12.86
N GLY A 94 -1.37 -13.75 13.89
CA GLY A 94 -0.55 -13.20 14.96
C GLY A 94 0.36 -12.05 14.50
N TRP A 95 -0.03 -11.33 13.45
CA TRP A 95 0.74 -10.19 12.92
C TRP A 95 0.23 -8.84 13.44
N LEU A 96 -0.97 -8.82 14.05
CA LEU A 96 -1.58 -7.67 14.72
C LEU A 96 -2.07 -8.08 16.11
N GLU A 97 -2.00 -7.15 17.06
CA GLU A 97 -2.49 -7.31 18.45
C GLU A 97 -3.98 -6.94 18.60
#